data_AF-A0A9X2ZJB0-F1
#
_entry.id   AF-A0A9X2ZJB0-F1
#
_cell.length_a   1.000
_cell.length_b   1.000
_cell.length_c   1.000
_cell.angle_alpha   90.00
_cell.angle_beta   90.00
_cell.angle_gamma   90.00
#
_symmetry.space_group_name_H-M   'P 1'
#
loop_
_entity.id
_entity.type
_entity.pdbx_description
1 polymer ?
#
loop_
_entity_poly.entity_id
_entity_poly.type
_entity_poly.pdbx_seq_one_letter_code
_entity_poly.pdbx_strand_id
1 'polypeptide(L)'
;MLNALKKNNEISPEDSLVDERGNKGIIFILFLAILGIGVMILYSCEGGTFISVITTLFFVSGGIFTFSSLIGFLFGIPRTMVIDESEKSKSRYMGNDNLLQVSDWLTKIILGLGLTQIHQIPSMLKRIAKFIKDNTEVSNQALIILILIYFACLGFLFGYLWTRLYFIKMLRDSDNDVNNDEEVMTEVTTKITTDITTGVSTGEDKK
;
A
#
# COMPACT_ATOMS: atom_id res chain seq x y z
N MET A 1 11.12 18.81 -31.65
CA MET A 1 11.19 17.55 -30.86
C MET A 1 11.46 17.79 -29.37
N LEU A 2 12.43 18.64 -28.98
CA LEU A 2 12.73 18.90 -27.55
C LEU A 2 11.61 19.56 -26.71
N ASN A 3 10.69 20.31 -27.34
CA ASN A 3 9.56 20.94 -26.62
C ASN A 3 8.39 19.98 -26.32
N ALA A 4 8.29 18.83 -27.00
CA ALA A 4 7.23 17.87 -26.76
C ALA A 4 7.49 17.00 -25.51
N LEU A 5 8.76 16.75 -25.19
CA LEU A 5 9.16 16.01 -23.98
C LEU A 5 9.11 16.86 -22.70
N LYS A 6 9.11 18.20 -22.81
CA LYS A 6 9.05 19.10 -21.64
C LYS A 6 7.62 19.28 -21.10
N LYS A 7 6.60 19.05 -21.94
CA LYS A 7 5.19 19.26 -21.56
C LYS A 7 4.62 18.15 -20.66
N ASN A 8 5.24 16.98 -20.62
CA ASN A 8 4.81 15.85 -19.77
C ASN A 8 5.33 15.91 -18.32
N ASN A 9 6.09 16.96 -17.95
CA ASN A 9 6.64 17.13 -16.60
C ASN A 9 5.96 18.24 -15.78
N GLU A 10 4.90 18.87 -16.30
CA GLU A 10 4.04 19.73 -15.49
C GLU A 10 3.10 18.83 -14.68
N ILE A 11 3.58 18.40 -13.50
CA ILE A 11 2.74 17.79 -12.48
C ILE A 11 1.58 18.76 -12.25
N SER A 12 0.35 18.32 -12.56
CA SER A 12 -0.84 19.14 -12.34
C SER A 12 -0.84 19.61 -10.88
N PRO A 13 -1.11 20.91 -10.60
CA PRO A 13 -1.13 21.40 -9.23
C PRO A 13 -2.07 20.58 -8.33
N GLU A 14 -3.12 19.98 -8.89
CA GLU A 14 -4.03 19.08 -8.18
C GLU A 14 -3.35 17.79 -7.71
N ASP A 15 -2.51 17.15 -8.54
CA ASP A 15 -1.77 15.93 -8.18
C ASP A 15 -0.74 16.21 -7.08
N SER A 16 -0.09 17.39 -7.12
CA SER A 16 0.90 17.79 -6.12
C SER A 16 0.29 18.00 -4.72
N LEU A 17 -0.95 18.51 -4.65
CA LEU A 17 -1.65 18.76 -3.39
C LEU A 17 -2.17 17.47 -2.75
N VAL A 18 -2.58 16.49 -3.56
CA VAL A 18 -3.00 15.16 -3.09
C VAL A 18 -1.80 14.40 -2.52
N ASP A 19 -0.65 14.45 -3.19
CA ASP A 19 0.59 13.80 -2.75
C ASP A 19 1.11 14.42 -1.42
N GLU A 20 1.03 15.75 -1.29
CA GLU A 20 1.44 16.45 -0.07
C GLU A 20 0.56 16.12 1.13
N ARG A 21 -0.76 16.05 0.94
CA ARG A 21 -1.71 15.66 2.01
C ARG A 21 -1.53 14.20 2.42
N GLY A 22 -1.30 13.31 1.46
CA GLY A 22 -1.02 11.90 1.71
C GLY A 22 0.24 11.69 2.56
N ASN A 23 1.35 12.33 2.16
CA ASN A 23 2.62 12.31 2.89
C ASN A 23 2.44 12.75 4.36
N LYS A 24 1.70 13.83 4.61
CA LYS A 24 1.44 14.33 5.98
C LYS A 24 0.72 13.30 6.85
N GLY A 25 -0.24 12.56 6.29
CA GLY A 25 -0.96 11.51 7.01
C GLY A 25 -0.05 10.38 7.46
N ILE A 26 0.84 9.90 6.59
CA ILE A 26 1.79 8.84 6.94
C ILE A 26 2.82 9.32 7.96
N ILE A 27 3.37 10.52 7.79
CA ILE A 27 4.31 11.11 8.76
C ILE A 27 3.66 11.22 10.13
N PHE A 28 2.39 11.62 10.20
CA PHE A 28 1.64 11.67 11.46
C PHE A 28 1.49 10.30 12.13
N ILE A 29 1.23 9.25 11.35
CA ILE A 29 1.14 7.87 11.87
C ILE A 29 2.50 7.36 12.37
N LEU A 30 3.58 7.65 11.64
CA LEU A 30 4.94 7.30 12.07
C LEU A 30 5.32 8.03 13.36
N PHE A 31 4.94 9.30 13.49
CA PHE A 31 5.12 10.07 14.72
C PHE A 31 4.38 9.42 15.91
N LEU A 32 3.12 9.01 15.71
CA LEU A 32 2.36 8.26 16.72
C LEU A 32 3.06 6.94 17.08
N ALA A 33 3.52 6.17 16.10
CA ALA A 33 4.23 4.91 16.35
C ALA A 33 5.50 5.14 17.20
N ILE A 34 6.29 6.18 16.90
CA ILE A 34 7.47 6.57 17.69
C ILE A 34 7.08 6.97 19.11
N LEU A 35 5.99 7.73 19.27
CA LEU A 35 5.45 8.10 20.58
C LEU A 35 5.05 6.86 21.39
N GLY A 36 4.41 5.87 20.76
CA GLY A 36 4.08 4.58 21.37
C GLY A 36 5.32 3.81 21.82
N ILE A 37 6.38 3.78 21.00
CA ILE A 37 7.68 3.18 21.38
C ILE A 37 8.30 3.93 22.57
N GLY A 38 8.23 5.26 22.58
CA GLY A 38 8.71 6.08 23.70
C GLY A 38 8.03 5.72 25.03
N VAL A 39 6.71 5.51 25.01
CA VAL A 39 5.95 5.06 26.20
C VAL A 39 6.41 3.68 26.68
N MET A 40 6.74 2.75 25.76
CA MET A 40 7.27 1.43 26.14
C MET A 40 8.64 1.52 26.82
N ILE A 41 9.52 2.38 26.32
CA ILE A 41 10.85 2.59 26.90
C ILE A 41 10.71 3.14 28.31
N LEU A 42 9.82 4.12 28.51
CA LEU A 42 9.54 4.68 29.84
C LEU A 42 9.03 3.61 30.81
N TYR A 43 8.07 2.78 30.40
CA TYR A 43 7.58 1.68 31.23
C TYR A 43 8.68 0.66 31.57
N SER A 44 9.54 0.37 30.60
CA SER A 44 10.64 -0.57 30.78
C SER A 44 11.66 -0.09 31.81
N CYS A 45 11.81 1.22 32.02
CA CYS A 45 12.73 1.81 33.01
C CYS A 45 12.29 1.62 34.47
N GLU A 46 11.05 1.20 34.74
CA GLU A 46 10.54 1.05 36.11
C GLU A 46 11.08 -0.20 36.83
N GLY A 47 11.73 -1.14 36.12
CA GLY A 47 12.15 -2.45 36.67
C GLY A 47 13.60 -2.85 36.38
N GLY A 48 14.09 -3.83 37.15
CA GLY A 48 15.44 -4.41 36.97
C GLY A 48 15.60 -5.29 35.73
N THR A 49 14.51 -5.61 35.02
CA THR A 49 14.46 -6.50 33.85
C THR A 49 14.18 -5.74 32.53
N PHE A 50 14.73 -4.53 32.40
CA PHE A 50 14.55 -3.62 31.25
C PHE A 50 14.64 -4.32 29.88
N ILE A 51 15.73 -5.05 29.62
CA ILE A 51 16.00 -5.64 28.30
C ILE A 51 14.92 -6.66 27.91
N SER A 52 14.44 -7.46 28.87
CA SER A 52 13.41 -8.46 28.63
C SER A 52 12.08 -7.79 28.30
N VAL A 53 11.66 -6.81 29.11
CA VAL A 53 10.41 -6.06 28.93
C VAL A 53 10.37 -5.34 27.59
N ILE A 54 11.40 -4.56 27.26
CA ILE A 54 11.40 -3.79 26.01
C ILE A 54 11.41 -4.69 24.78
N THR A 55 12.16 -5.79 24.81
CA THR A 55 12.24 -6.73 23.69
C THR A 55 10.89 -7.41 23.46
N THR A 56 10.26 -7.91 24.53
CA THR A 56 8.91 -8.50 24.45
C THR A 56 7.90 -7.50 23.88
N LEU A 57 7.86 -6.28 24.42
CA LEU A 57 6.91 -5.25 23.96
C LEU A 57 7.17 -4.87 22.51
N PHE A 58 8.42 -4.75 22.08
CA PHE A 58 8.78 -4.44 20.70
C PHE A 58 8.31 -5.54 19.73
N PHE A 59 8.58 -6.81 20.03
CA PHE A 59 8.14 -7.93 19.18
C PHE A 59 6.63 -8.07 19.11
N VAL A 60 5.93 -7.93 20.25
CA VAL A 60 4.46 -7.98 20.29
C VAL A 60 3.86 -6.84 19.46
N SER A 61 4.39 -5.63 19.63
CA SER A 61 3.91 -4.43 18.91
C SER A 61 4.20 -4.50 17.41
N GLY A 62 5.41 -4.92 17.02
CA GLY A 62 5.78 -5.10 15.63
C GLY A 62 4.96 -6.21 14.95
N GLY A 63 4.71 -7.31 15.65
CA GLY A 63 3.88 -8.41 15.15
C GLY A 63 2.44 -7.98 14.87
N ILE A 64 1.79 -7.29 15.81
CA ILE A 64 0.41 -6.82 15.60
C ILE A 64 0.35 -5.69 14.56
N PHE A 65 1.34 -4.80 14.53
CA PHE A 65 1.41 -3.71 13.55
C PHE A 65 1.52 -4.25 12.12
N THR A 66 2.43 -5.20 11.88
CA THR A 66 2.62 -5.82 10.57
C THR A 66 1.40 -6.61 10.13
N PHE A 67 0.81 -7.39 11.03
CA PHE A 67 -0.43 -8.12 10.77
C PHE A 67 -1.59 -7.18 10.41
N SER A 68 -1.78 -6.13 11.20
CA SER A 68 -2.83 -5.14 10.94
C SER A 68 -2.55 -4.30 9.70
N SER A 69 -1.30 -4.01 9.37
CA SER A 69 -0.92 -3.34 8.13
C SER A 69 -1.23 -4.18 6.90
N LEU A 70 -1.07 -5.50 6.98
CA LEU A 70 -1.48 -6.40 5.89
C LEU A 70 -3.00 -6.36 5.70
N ILE A 71 -3.77 -6.34 6.79
CA ILE A 71 -5.23 -6.19 6.72
C ILE A 71 -5.60 -4.82 6.15
N GLY A 72 -4.98 -3.74 6.64
CA GLY A 72 -5.18 -2.39 6.11
C GLY A 72 -4.87 -2.30 4.62
N PHE A 73 -3.79 -2.97 4.19
CA PHE A 73 -3.41 -3.05 2.79
C PHE A 73 -4.54 -3.64 1.93
N LEU A 74 -5.17 -4.74 2.36
CA LEU A 74 -6.28 -5.37 1.65
C LEU A 74 -7.49 -4.42 1.50
N PHE A 75 -7.84 -3.72 2.58
CA PHE A 75 -8.93 -2.73 2.59
C PHE A 75 -8.60 -1.47 1.77
N GLY A 76 -7.31 -1.19 1.55
CA GLY A 76 -6.84 -0.04 0.77
C GLY A 76 -6.91 -0.25 -0.74
N ILE A 77 -7.09 -1.47 -1.24
CA ILE A 77 -7.16 -1.76 -2.68
C ILE A 77 -8.50 -1.20 -3.23
N PRO A 78 -8.46 -0.28 -4.21
CA PRO A 78 -9.66 0.32 -4.78
C PRO A 78 -10.42 -0.70 -5.65
N ARG A 79 -11.73 -0.74 -5.52
CA ARG A 79 -12.61 -1.69 -6.24
C ARG A 79 -13.09 -1.19 -7.61
N THR A 80 -12.72 0.03 -8.01
CA THR A 80 -13.37 0.78 -9.10
C THR A 80 -12.59 0.86 -10.41
N MET A 81 -11.51 0.11 -10.61
CA MET A 81 -10.75 0.14 -11.87
C MET A 81 -11.41 -0.64 -13.05
N VAL A 82 -12.73 -0.88 -13.01
CA VAL A 82 -13.45 -1.71 -14.03
C VAL A 82 -14.75 -1.05 -14.54
N ILE A 83 -14.94 0.26 -14.43
CA ILE A 83 -16.09 0.91 -15.10
C ILE A 83 -15.66 2.22 -15.76
N ASP A 84 -15.10 2.11 -16.96
CA ASP A 84 -15.32 3.10 -18.01
C ASP A 84 -15.91 2.36 -19.22
N GLU A 85 -17.25 2.35 -19.31
CA GLU A 85 -18.00 1.91 -20.49
C GLU A 85 -18.17 3.05 -21.53
N SER A 86 -17.56 4.21 -21.30
CA SER A 86 -17.57 5.33 -22.23
C SER A 86 -16.16 5.70 -22.66
N GLU A 87 -15.94 5.59 -23.97
CA GLU A 87 -14.74 5.96 -24.74
C GLU A 87 -13.72 4.84 -24.99
N LYS A 88 -13.77 4.35 -26.23
CA LYS A 88 -12.69 3.60 -26.88
C LYS A 88 -11.39 4.40 -26.75
N SER A 89 -10.34 3.73 -26.30
CA SER A 89 -8.92 4.13 -26.25
C SER A 89 -8.43 4.91 -25.01
N LYS A 90 -8.09 4.20 -23.93
CA LYS A 90 -6.69 4.00 -23.47
C LYS A 90 -6.66 3.11 -22.22
N SER A 91 -5.81 2.07 -22.31
CA SER A 91 -5.43 1.07 -21.30
C SER A 91 -6.51 0.62 -20.31
N ARG A 92 -7.28 -0.38 -20.73
CA ARG A 92 -7.89 -1.37 -19.86
C ARG A 92 -6.83 -1.86 -18.87
N TYR A 93 -7.04 -1.65 -17.58
CA TYR A 93 -6.19 -2.20 -16.52
C TYR A 93 -6.09 -3.72 -16.74
N MET A 94 -4.98 -4.17 -17.33
CA MET A 94 -4.62 -5.59 -17.50
C MET A 94 -3.58 -5.99 -16.45
N GLY A 95 -3.49 -5.25 -15.35
CA GLY A 95 -2.84 -5.70 -14.13
C GLY A 95 -3.57 -6.94 -13.59
N ASN A 96 -2.80 -7.87 -13.03
CA ASN A 96 -3.29 -9.13 -12.47
C ASN A 96 -4.43 -8.93 -11.46
N ASP A 97 -5.67 -9.19 -11.89
CA ASP A 97 -6.89 -9.03 -11.09
C ASP A 97 -6.99 -10.06 -9.96
N ASN A 98 -6.15 -11.10 -9.96
CA ASN A 98 -6.08 -12.09 -8.90
C ASN A 98 -5.93 -11.46 -7.52
N LEU A 99 -5.12 -10.40 -7.36
CA LEU A 99 -4.98 -9.74 -6.05
C LEU A 99 -6.24 -8.97 -5.63
N LEU A 100 -6.94 -8.37 -6.59
CA LEU A 100 -8.20 -7.67 -6.34
C LEU A 100 -9.31 -8.66 -5.96
N GLN A 101 -9.46 -9.73 -6.75
CA GLN A 101 -10.39 -10.81 -6.46
C GLN A 101 -10.06 -11.45 -5.10
N VAL A 102 -8.77 -11.65 -4.81
CA VAL A 102 -8.34 -12.24 -3.55
C VAL A 102 -8.68 -11.36 -2.36
N SER A 103 -8.43 -10.06 -2.48
CA SER A 103 -8.78 -9.09 -1.46
C SER A 103 -10.29 -8.97 -1.26
N ASP A 104 -11.11 -9.04 -2.31
CA ASP A 104 -12.56 -8.94 -2.19
C ASP A 104 -13.14 -10.14 -1.42
N TRP A 105 -12.72 -11.38 -1.72
CA TRP A 105 -13.18 -12.53 -0.94
C TRP A 105 -12.67 -12.47 0.50
N LEU A 106 -11.41 -12.08 0.71
CA LEU A 106 -10.80 -12.05 2.03
C LEU A 106 -11.43 -10.97 2.92
N THR A 107 -11.67 -9.77 2.40
CA THR A 107 -12.37 -8.70 3.12
C THR A 107 -13.81 -9.08 3.46
N LYS A 108 -14.54 -9.77 2.57
CA LYS A 108 -15.88 -10.32 2.88
C LYS A 108 -15.84 -11.35 4.01
N ILE A 109 -14.85 -12.25 4.02
CA ILE A 109 -14.67 -13.22 5.13
C ILE A 109 -14.35 -12.48 6.44
N ILE A 110 -13.44 -11.51 6.41
CA ILE A 110 -13.06 -10.72 7.60
C ILE A 110 -14.29 -9.98 8.16
N LEU A 111 -15.09 -9.33 7.32
CA LEU A 111 -16.30 -8.63 7.75
C LEU A 111 -17.38 -9.60 8.24
N GLY A 112 -17.57 -10.75 7.58
CA GLY A 112 -18.54 -11.77 7.98
C GLY A 112 -18.19 -12.44 9.31
N LEU A 113 -16.94 -12.85 9.49
CA LEU A 113 -16.43 -13.39 10.76
C LEU A 113 -16.42 -12.30 11.84
N GLY A 114 -16.03 -11.08 11.49
CA GLY A 114 -16.04 -9.94 12.40
C GLY A 114 -17.44 -9.68 12.97
N LEU A 115 -18.47 -9.64 12.12
CA LEU A 115 -19.84 -9.35 12.55
C LEU A 115 -20.43 -10.44 13.46
N THR A 116 -20.11 -11.70 13.18
CA THR A 116 -20.61 -12.85 13.95
C THR A 116 -19.84 -13.07 15.25
N GLN A 117 -18.53 -12.82 15.25
CA GLN A 117 -17.63 -13.15 16.36
C GLN A 117 -17.17 -11.93 17.18
N ILE A 118 -17.71 -10.73 16.94
CA ILE A 118 -17.27 -9.49 17.63
C ILE A 118 -17.29 -9.61 19.15
N HIS A 119 -18.26 -10.34 19.69
CA HIS A 119 -18.43 -10.56 21.13
C HIS A 119 -17.29 -11.37 21.75
N GLN A 120 -16.55 -12.15 20.97
CA GLN A 120 -15.44 -12.97 21.45
C GLN A 120 -14.13 -12.17 21.56
N ILE A 121 -14.01 -11.06 20.82
CA ILE A 121 -12.77 -10.26 20.72
C ILE A 121 -12.24 -9.83 22.10
N PRO A 122 -13.05 -9.28 23.03
CA PRO A 122 -12.53 -8.87 24.34
C PRO A 122 -12.00 -10.05 25.15
N SER A 123 -12.63 -11.23 25.03
CA SER A 123 -12.20 -12.43 25.73
C SER A 123 -10.88 -12.98 25.18
N MET A 124 -10.72 -12.98 23.85
CA MET A 124 -9.48 -13.38 23.18
C MET A 124 -8.33 -12.44 23.54
N LEU A 125 -8.58 -11.12 23.52
CA LEU A 125 -7.57 -10.12 23.85
C LEU A 125 -7.09 -10.24 25.30
N LYS A 126 -8.02 -10.49 26.24
CA LYS A 126 -7.68 -10.79 27.64
C LYS A 126 -6.84 -12.07 27.77
N ARG A 127 -7.15 -13.12 27.01
CA ARG A 127 -6.38 -14.38 27.02
C ARG A 127 -4.95 -14.18 26.50
N ILE A 128 -4.79 -13.46 25.39
CA ILE A 128 -3.47 -13.14 24.82
C ILE A 128 -2.66 -12.29 25.81
N ALA A 129 -3.27 -11.25 26.36
CA ALA A 129 -2.59 -10.38 27.32
C ALA A 129 -2.19 -11.13 28.60
N LYS A 130 -3.06 -12.02 29.10
CA LYS A 130 -2.73 -12.90 30.22
C LYS A 130 -1.60 -13.86 29.87
N PHE A 131 -1.62 -14.48 28.70
CA PHE A 131 -0.55 -15.37 28.26
C PHE A 131 0.80 -14.64 28.20
N ILE A 132 0.85 -13.44 27.62
CA ILE A 132 2.07 -12.64 27.58
C ILE A 132 2.52 -12.30 29.01
N LYS A 133 1.61 -11.82 29.87
CA LYS A 133 1.92 -11.52 31.27
C LYS A 133 2.46 -12.72 32.04
N ASP A 134 1.87 -13.90 31.89
CA ASP A 134 2.22 -15.09 32.67
C ASP A 134 3.55 -15.72 32.21
N ASN A 135 4.01 -15.41 31.00
CA ASN A 135 5.23 -15.99 30.40
C ASN A 135 6.36 -14.96 30.18
N THR A 136 6.18 -13.71 30.60
CA THR A 136 7.16 -12.64 30.40
C THR A 136 7.24 -11.74 31.63
N GLU A 137 8.23 -10.85 31.63
CA GLU A 137 8.44 -9.86 32.71
C GLU A 137 7.43 -8.70 32.66
N VAL A 138 6.51 -8.68 31.68
CA VAL A 138 5.50 -7.62 31.53
C VAL A 138 4.35 -7.86 32.50
N SER A 139 4.41 -7.24 33.67
CA SER A 139 3.45 -7.44 34.77
C SER A 139 2.05 -6.83 34.52
N ASN A 140 1.96 -5.77 33.73
CA ASN A 140 0.71 -5.02 33.53
C ASN A 140 -0.11 -5.52 32.34
N GLN A 141 -1.14 -6.32 32.62
CA GLN A 141 -2.06 -6.85 31.62
C GLN A 141 -2.80 -5.76 30.83
N ALA A 142 -3.20 -4.66 31.49
CA ALA A 142 -3.93 -3.58 30.82
C ALA A 142 -3.04 -2.89 29.79
N LEU A 143 -1.76 -2.68 30.13
CA LEU A 143 -0.77 -2.12 29.21
C LEU A 143 -0.58 -2.98 27.96
N ILE A 144 -0.50 -4.31 28.11
CA ILE A 144 -0.39 -5.23 26.96
C ILE A 144 -1.62 -5.09 26.05
N ILE A 145 -2.83 -5.03 26.63
CA ILE A 145 -4.08 -4.84 25.87
C ILE A 145 -4.07 -3.50 25.12
N LEU A 146 -3.67 -2.42 25.79
CA LEU A 146 -3.59 -1.09 25.17
C LEU A 146 -2.60 -1.08 24.00
N ILE A 147 -1.43 -1.69 24.17
CA ILE A 147 -0.41 -1.78 23.11
C ILE A 147 -0.95 -2.57 21.92
N LEU A 148 -1.59 -3.72 22.15
CA LEU A 148 -2.18 -4.53 21.08
C LEU A 148 -3.20 -3.72 20.27
N ILE A 149 -4.12 -3.01 20.94
CA ILE A 149 -5.13 -2.19 20.27
C ILE A 149 -4.47 -1.02 19.54
N TYR A 150 -3.56 -0.32 20.20
CA TYR A 150 -2.89 0.87 19.68
C TYR A 150 -2.12 0.57 18.39
N PHE A 151 -1.24 -0.44 18.41
CA PHE A 151 -0.46 -0.83 17.24
C PHE A 151 -1.30 -1.54 16.18
N ALA A 152 -2.39 -2.23 16.55
CA ALA A 152 -3.33 -2.74 15.57
C ALA A 152 -4.00 -1.61 14.78
N CYS A 153 -4.50 -0.58 15.46
CA CYS A 153 -5.11 0.57 14.80
C CYS A 153 -4.11 1.34 13.93
N LEU A 154 -2.90 1.60 14.44
CA LEU A 154 -1.85 2.29 13.66
C LEU A 154 -1.39 1.46 12.46
N GLY A 155 -1.17 0.17 12.63
CA GLY A 155 -0.79 -0.74 11.55
C GLY A 155 -1.85 -0.76 10.46
N PHE A 156 -3.11 -0.95 10.84
CA PHE A 156 -4.24 -0.92 9.90
C PHE A 156 -4.30 0.40 9.12
N LEU A 157 -4.22 1.54 9.82
CA LEU A 157 -4.30 2.85 9.17
C LEU A 157 -3.10 3.11 8.26
N PHE A 158 -1.90 2.71 8.69
CA PHE A 158 -0.68 2.80 7.89
C PHE A 158 -0.82 2.00 6.60
N GLY A 159 -1.15 0.72 6.68
CA GLY A 159 -1.31 -0.15 5.51
C GLY A 159 -2.40 0.36 4.57
N TYR A 160 -3.52 0.81 5.12
CA TYR A 160 -4.63 1.37 4.34
C TYR A 160 -4.23 2.63 3.55
N LEU A 161 -3.61 3.61 4.23
CA LEU A 161 -3.18 4.84 3.58
C LEU A 161 -2.05 4.58 2.59
N TRP A 162 -1.09 3.73 2.94
CA TRP A 162 0.03 3.41 2.08
C TRP A 162 -0.43 2.78 0.76
N THR A 163 -1.36 1.81 0.81
CA THR A 163 -1.93 1.23 -0.40
C THR A 163 -2.66 2.26 -1.24
N ARG A 164 -3.47 3.10 -0.60
CA ARG A 164 -4.32 4.07 -1.31
C ARG A 164 -3.51 5.22 -1.93
N LEU A 165 -2.36 5.57 -1.36
CA LEU A 165 -1.56 6.71 -1.82
C LEU A 165 -0.42 6.30 -2.76
N TYR A 166 0.30 5.21 -2.46
CA TYR A 166 1.54 4.86 -3.19
C TYR A 166 1.37 3.65 -4.07
N PHE A 167 0.74 2.58 -3.57
CA PHE A 167 0.67 1.32 -4.32
C PHE A 167 -0.06 1.50 -5.66
N ILE A 168 -1.17 2.25 -5.67
CA ILE A 168 -1.90 2.56 -6.91
C ILE A 168 -1.07 3.43 -7.86
N LYS A 169 -0.40 4.46 -7.33
CA LYS A 169 0.44 5.36 -8.13
C LYS A 169 1.57 4.58 -8.80
N MET A 170 2.24 3.70 -8.05
CA MET A 170 3.31 2.83 -8.56
C MET A 170 2.81 1.89 -9.66
N LEU A 171 1.63 1.29 -9.52
CA LEU A 171 1.05 0.43 -10.56
C LEU A 171 0.73 1.23 -11.83
N ARG A 172 0.11 2.40 -11.69
CA ARG A 172 -0.24 3.27 -12.82
C ARG A 172 1.01 3.76 -13.56
N ASP A 173 2.03 4.18 -12.82
CA ASP A 173 3.27 4.70 -13.40
C ASP A 173 4.00 3.58 -14.17
N SER A 174 4.03 2.36 -13.61
CA SER A 174 4.63 1.19 -14.28
C SER A 174 3.90 0.81 -15.58
N ASP A 175 2.56 0.86 -15.59
CA ASP A 175 1.76 0.55 -16.77
C ASP A 175 1.88 1.64 -17.86
N ASN A 176 2.00 2.92 -17.46
CA ASN A 176 2.22 4.02 -18.39
C ASN A 176 3.57 3.90 -19.11
N ASP A 177 4.61 3.47 -18.40
CA ASP A 177 5.94 3.27 -18.98
C ASP A 177 5.91 2.17 -20.05
N VAL A 178 5.23 1.04 -19.79
CA VAL A 178 5.08 -0.06 -20.76
C VAL A 178 4.31 0.37 -22.01
N ASN A 179 3.21 1.12 -21.85
CA ASN A 179 2.41 1.58 -22.99
C ASN A 179 3.17 2.59 -23.86
N ASN A 180 3.97 3.48 -23.23
CA ASN A 180 4.81 4.43 -23.97
C ASN A 180 5.87 3.70 -24.79
N ASP A 181 6.47 2.64 -24.25
CA ASP A 181 7.46 1.83 -24.98
C ASP A 181 6.83 1.10 -26.19
N GLU A 182 5.62 0.55 -26.04
CA GLU A 182 4.88 -0.06 -27.17
C GLU A 182 4.50 0.95 -28.26
N GLU A 183 4.06 2.17 -27.88
CA GLU A 183 3.69 3.23 -28.83
C GLU A 183 4.92 3.70 -29.64
N VAL A 184 6.06 3.89 -28.97
CA VAL A 184 7.34 4.26 -29.63
C VAL A 184 7.80 3.17 -30.59
N MET A 185 7.71 1.89 -30.21
CA MET A 185 8.11 0.78 -31.08
C MET A 185 7.20 0.65 -32.31
N THR A 186 5.90 0.91 -32.15
CA THR A 186 4.93 0.89 -33.25
C THR A 186 5.19 2.06 -34.22
N GLU A 187 5.50 3.26 -33.71
CA GLU A 187 5.83 4.42 -34.54
C GLU A 187 7.13 4.19 -35.33
N VAL A 188 8.17 3.64 -34.69
CA VAL A 188 9.46 3.33 -35.34
C VAL A 188 9.28 2.29 -36.46
N THR A 189 8.52 1.22 -36.20
CA THR A 189 8.26 0.17 -37.19
C THR A 189 7.47 0.70 -38.39
N THR A 190 6.50 1.59 -38.13
CA THR A 190 5.69 2.23 -39.18
C THR A 190 6.53 3.17 -40.03
N LYS A 191 7.40 3.98 -39.43
CA LYS A 191 8.34 4.85 -40.15
C LYS A 191 9.30 4.05 -41.03
N ILE A 192 9.93 3.00 -40.48
CA ILE A 192 10.84 2.13 -41.24
C ILE A 192 10.13 1.48 -42.44
N THR A 193 8.91 0.98 -42.24
CA THR A 193 8.13 0.37 -43.32
C THR A 193 7.78 1.39 -44.41
N THR A 194 7.45 2.62 -44.01
CA THR A 194 7.13 3.71 -44.96
C THR A 194 8.36 4.15 -45.75
N ASP A 195 9.52 4.26 -45.10
CA ASP A 195 10.79 4.64 -45.73
C ASP A 195 11.29 3.56 -46.71
N ILE A 196 11.10 2.27 -46.40
CA ILE A 196 11.43 1.17 -47.33
C ILE A 196 10.50 1.20 -48.55
N THR A 197 9.20 1.44 -48.34
CA THR A 197 8.22 1.43 -49.44
C THR A 197 8.39 2.63 -50.38
N THR A 198 8.80 3.79 -49.86
CA THR A 198 9.08 4.99 -50.66
C THR A 198 10.48 4.99 -51.30
N GLY A 199 11.46 4.33 -50.68
CA GLY A 199 12.79 4.11 -51.28
C GLY A 199 12.78 3.09 -52.43
N VAL A 200 11.86 2.13 -52.42
CA VAL A 200 11.69 1.15 -53.53
C VAL A 200 11.08 1.80 -54.77
N SER A 201 10.14 2.75 -54.64
CA SER A 201 9.52 3.41 -55.80
C SER A 201 10.43 4.38 -56.55
N THR A 202 11.54 4.84 -55.93
CA THR A 202 12.53 5.71 -56.59
C THR A 202 13.66 4.95 -57.29
N GLY A 203 13.72 3.62 -57.14
CA GLY A 203 14.72 2.75 -57.77
C GLY A 203 14.29 2.13 -59.11
N GLU A 204 12.98 2.09 -59.41
CA GLU A 204 12.45 1.44 -60.63
C GLU A 204 12.44 2.35 -61.87
N ASP A 205 12.60 3.67 -61.73
CA ASP A 205 12.62 4.62 -62.87
C ASP A 205 13.99 4.76 -63.57
N LYS A 206 14.97 3.90 -63.23
CA LYS A 206 16.27 3.83 -63.92
C LYS A 206 16.53 2.45 -64.50
N LYS A 207 15.74 2.07 -65.51
CA LYS A 207 16.20 1.08 -66.49
C LYS A 207 15.69 1.39 -67.89
#